data_AF-A0A968JLW8-F1
#
_entry.id   AF-A0A968JLW8-F1
#
_cell.length_a   1.000
_cell.length_b   1.000
_cell.length_c   1.000
_cell.angle_alpha   90.00
_cell.angle_beta   90.00
_cell.angle_gamma   90.00
#
_symmetry.space_group_name_H-M   'P 1'
#
loop_
_entity.id
_entity.type
_entity.pdbx_description
1 polymer ?
#
loop_
_entity_poly.entity_id
_entity_poly.type
_entity_poly.pdbx_seq_one_letter_code
_entity_poly.pdbx_strand_id
1 'polypeptide(L)' 'MKKILVPTDFSKNAEIATEYALAMANQFGSQVTLYHAFQVQSATGSFASTQHFLRKMPRTT' A
#
# COMPACT_ATOMS: atom_id res chain seq x y z
N MET A 1 9.34 -17.03 5.67
CA MET A 1 8.49 -15.84 5.40
C MET A 1 8.09 -15.91 3.93
N LYS A 2 6.82 -15.73 3.54
CA LYS A 2 6.40 -15.86 2.11
C LYS A 2 6.11 -14.52 1.44
N LYS A 3 5.71 -13.51 2.21
CA LYS A 3 5.29 -12.19 1.72
C LYS A 3 5.79 -11.10 2.67
N ILE A 4 6.22 -9.98 2.11
CA ILE A 4 6.67 -8.77 2.81
C ILE A 4 5.80 -7.60 2.30
N LEU A 5 5.09 -6.92 3.19
CA LEU A 5 4.36 -5.70 2.87
C LEU A 5 5.26 -4.50 3.21
N VAL A 6 5.46 -3.59 2.26
CA VAL A 6 6.29 -2.40 2.43
C VAL A 6 5.41 -1.16 2.25
N PRO A 7 5.04 -0.47 3.35
CA PRO A 7 4.40 0.83 3.26
C PRO A 7 5.36 1.85 2.63
N THR A 8 4.84 2.74 1.79
CA THR A 8 5.60 3.87 1.26
C THR A 8 4.77 5.15 1.31
N ASP A 9 5.41 6.23 1.75
CA ASP A 9 4.96 7.62 1.60
C ASP A 9 5.79 8.36 0.54
N PHE A 10 6.57 7.62 -0.25
CA PHE A 10 7.53 8.11 -1.25
C PHE A 10 8.68 8.97 -0.70
N SER A 11 8.90 8.96 0.62
CA SER A 11 10.08 9.59 1.22
C SER A 11 11.37 8.80 0.94
N LYS A 12 12.52 9.44 1.10
CA LYS A 12 13.82 8.76 1.01
C LYS A 12 13.97 7.62 2.04
N ASN A 13 13.35 7.77 3.20
CA ASN A 13 13.35 6.74 4.23
C ASN A 13 12.54 5.50 3.80
N ALA A 14 11.40 5.71 3.15
CA ALA A 14 10.60 4.61 2.60
C ALA A 14 11.33 3.89 1.45
N GLU A 15 12.10 4.62 0.65
CA GLU A 15 12.97 4.02 -0.38
C GLU A 15 14.03 3.11 0.26
N ILE A 16 14.75 3.60 1.27
CA ILE A 16 15.76 2.80 2.00
C ILE A 16 15.10 1.56 2.63
N ALA A 17 13.94 1.69 3.27
CA ALA A 17 13.20 0.56 3.83
C ALA A 17 12.83 -0.48 2.75
N THR A 18 12.52 -0.02 1.53
CA THR A 18 12.23 -0.89 0.38
C THR A 18 13.48 -1.68 -0.04
N GLU A 19 14.67 -1.06 -0.06
CA GLU A 19 15.93 -1.76 -0.37
C GLU A 19 16.22 -2.90 0.60
N TYR A 20 16.03 -2.68 1.91
CA TYR A 20 16.17 -3.74 2.92
C TYR A 20 15.14 -4.86 2.73
N ALA A 21 13.88 -4.50 2.42
CA ALA A 21 12.83 -5.48 2.15
C ALA A 21 13.16 -6.35 0.93
N LEU A 22 13.73 -5.76 -0.12
CA LEU A 22 14.18 -6.48 -1.32
C LEU A 22 15.34 -7.42 -1.02
N ALA A 23 16.32 -6.99 -0.21
CA ALA A 23 17.42 -7.86 0.24
C ALA A 23 16.90 -9.10 0.99
N MET A 24 15.97 -8.90 1.94
CA MET A 24 15.31 -10.00 2.65
C MET A 24 14.49 -10.88 1.69
N ALA A 25 13.75 -10.29 0.76
CA ALA A 25 12.95 -11.02 -0.21
C ALA A 25 13.79 -11.95 -1.09
N ASN A 26 14.94 -11.45 -1.57
CA ASN A 26 15.89 -12.23 -2.36
C ASN A 26 16.49 -13.38 -1.54
N GLN A 27 16.85 -13.14 -0.28
CA GLN A 27 17.42 -14.17 0.60
C GLN A 27 16.41 -15.28 0.94
N PHE A 28 15.14 -14.93 1.13
CA PHE A 28 14.12 -15.87 1.60
C PHE A 28 13.13 -16.33 0.52
N GLY A 29 13.34 -15.94 -0.75
CA GLY A 29 12.40 -16.23 -1.85
C GLY A 29 10.99 -15.69 -1.58
N SER A 30 10.89 -14.50 -0.98
CA SER A 30 9.61 -13.89 -0.61
C SER A 30 9.12 -12.91 -1.68
N GLN A 31 7.80 -12.71 -1.74
CA GLN A 31 7.20 -11.66 -2.57
C GLN A 31 7.13 -10.34 -1.79
N VAL A 32 7.53 -9.23 -2.41
CA VAL A 32 7.33 -7.88 -1.86
C VAL A 32 6.06 -7.27 -2.44
N THR A 33 5.22 -6.68 -1.59
CA THR A 33 4.07 -5.86 -1.97
C THR A 33 4.32 -4.44 -1.49
N LEU A 34 4.47 -3.49 -2.41
CA LEU A 34 4.58 -2.07 -2.08
C LEU A 34 3.17 -1.49 -1.88
N TYR A 35 2.96 -0.73 -0.81
CA TYR A 35 1.63 -0.23 -0.43
C TYR A 35 1.68 1.25 -0.05
N HIS A 36 0.83 2.05 -0.70
CA HIS A 36 0.64 3.45 -0.36
C HIS A 36 -0.80 3.68 0.12
N ALA A 37 -0.95 4.38 1.24
CA ALA A 37 -2.24 4.78 1.76
C ALA A 37 -2.39 6.30 1.65
N PHE A 38 -3.56 6.75 1.21
CA PHE A 38 -3.90 8.17 1.12
C PHE A 38 -5.31 8.40 1.67
N GLN A 39 -5.53 9.61 2.20
CA GLN A 39 -6.84 10.02 2.69
C GLN A 39 -7.59 10.79 1.61
N VAL A 40 -8.81 10.36 1.30
CA VAL A 40 -9.71 11.10 0.42
C VAL A 40 -10.51 12.09 1.26
N GLN A 41 -10.28 13.38 1.08
CA GLN A 41 -11.12 14.41 1.69
C GLN A 41 -12.48 14.42 1.00
N SER A 42 -13.55 14.35 1.80
CA SER A 42 -14.93 14.37 1.31
C SER A 42 -15.64 15.55 1.97
N ALA A 43 -16.27 16.43 1.19
CA ALA A 43 -17.17 17.44 1.73
C ALA A 43 -18.28 16.78 2.57
N THR A 44 -18.80 17.46 3.59
CA THR A 44 -19.88 16.94 4.46
C THR A 44 -21.06 16.47 3.60
N GLY A 45 -21.30 15.15 3.54
CA GLY A 45 -22.25 14.47 2.64
C GLY A 45 -21.62 13.53 1.59
N SER A 46 -20.36 13.75 1.24
CA SER A 46 -19.60 12.95 0.26
C SER A 46 -19.00 11.66 0.85
N PHE A 47 -18.88 11.54 2.19
CA PHE A 47 -18.35 10.33 2.84
C PHE A 47 -19.17 9.06 2.54
N ALA A 48 -20.50 9.14 2.51
CA ALA A 48 -21.36 8.02 2.13
C ALA A 48 -21.14 7.63 0.66
N SER A 49 -20.93 8.62 -0.21
CA SER A 49 -20.67 8.43 -1.64
C SER A 49 -19.29 7.82 -1.91
N THR A 50 -18.23 8.29 -1.24
CA THR A 50 -16.88 7.72 -1.37
C THR A 50 -16.81 6.32 -0.81
N GLN A 51 -17.43 6.04 0.34
CA GLN A 51 -17.50 4.68 0.87
C GLN A 51 -18.31 3.74 -0.04
N HIS A 52 -19.43 4.20 -0.60
CA HIS A 52 -20.23 3.42 -1.57
C HIS A 52 -19.42 3.10 -2.83
N PHE A 53 -18.67 4.07 -3.34
CA PHE A 53 -17.82 3.91 -4.51
C PHE A 53 -16.66 2.95 -4.25
N LEU A 54 -15.92 3.15 -3.14
CA LEU A 54 -14.81 2.27 -2.74
C LEU A 54 -15.27 0.82 -2.51
N ARG A 55 -16.50 0.61 -2.01
CA ARG A 55 -17.06 -0.75 -1.84
C ARG A 55 -17.38 -1.45 -3.18
N LYS A 56 -17.75 -0.68 -4.20
CA LYS A 56 -18.06 -1.20 -5.55
C LYS A 56 -16.84 -1.28 -6.46
N MET A 57 -15.73 -0.65 -6.09
CA MET A 57 -14.48 -0.78 -6.84
C MET A 57 -14.04 -2.25 -6.85
N PRO A 58 -13.75 -2.83 -8.03
CA PRO A 58 -13.21 -4.17 -8.11
C PRO A 58 -11.89 -4.20 -7.35
N ARG A 59 -11.74 -5.16 -6.44
CA ARG A 59 -10.46 -5.39 -5.78
C ARG A 59 -9.50 -5.93 -6.83
N THR A 60 -8.64 -5.06 -7.35
CA THR A 60 -7.52 -5.46 -8.18
C THR A 60 -6.61 -6.32 -7.32
N THR A 61 -6.44 -7.58 -7.74
CA THR A 61 -5.61 -8.61 -7.08
C THR A 61 -4.15 -8.36 -7.36
#